data_AF-X1NQX1-F1
#
_entry.id   AF-X1NQX1-F1
#
_cell.length_a   1.000
_cell.length_b   1.000
_cell.length_c   1.000
_cell.angle_alpha   90.00
_cell.angle_beta   90.00
_cell.angle_gamma   90.00
#
_symmetry.space_group_name_H-M   'P 1'
#
loop_
_entity.id
_entity.type
_entity.pdbx_description
1 polymer ?
#
loop_
_entity_poly.entity_id
_entity_poly.type
_entity_poly.pdbx_seq_one_letter_code
_entity_poly.pdbx_strand_id
1 'polypeptide(L)'
;MPTPAEVQRAVLDIMASQRRDAWKSPELKRAVMAKLGMPGDQEKDVRRAFAALEEQHYLAGQGNGSARQWRLLANGPAAAVRPSIDLSLALLKLRQLARHHLPNSVIGDLEGYFEGAARVLRANPIDSRSESALAWMG
;
A
#
# COMPACT_ATOMS: atom_id res chain seq x y z
N MET A 1 -5.24 -6.56 21.93
CA MET A 1 -4.58 -5.38 21.33
C MET A 1 -4.32 -5.70 19.86
N PRO A 2 -4.56 -4.76 18.93
CA PRO A 2 -4.27 -4.99 17.52
C PRO A 2 -2.75 -5.10 17.32
N THR A 3 -2.36 -6.04 16.45
CA THR A 3 -0.97 -6.28 16.08
C THR A 3 -0.42 -5.15 15.21
N PRO A 4 0.91 -4.95 15.15
CA PRO A 4 1.51 -3.94 14.27
C PRO A 4 1.08 -4.08 12.80
N ALA A 5 0.89 -5.31 12.32
CA ALA A 5 0.44 -5.58 10.96
C ALA A 5 -1.04 -5.17 10.73
N GLU A 6 -1.91 -5.37 11.72
CA GLU A 6 -3.31 -4.94 11.66
C GLU A 6 -3.43 -3.41 11.66
N VAL A 7 -2.60 -2.72 12.46
CA VAL A 7 -2.54 -1.25 12.46
C VAL A 7 -2.08 -0.75 11.09
N GLN A 8 -0.99 -1.31 10.54
CA GLN A 8 -0.53 -0.96 9.19
C GLN A 8 -1.60 -1.19 8.13
N ARG A 9 -2.29 -2.33 8.15
CA ARG A 9 -3.38 -2.62 7.20
C ARG A 9 -4.53 -1.62 7.32
N ALA A 10 -4.92 -1.26 8.54
CA ALA A 10 -5.97 -0.28 8.77
C ALA A 10 -5.61 1.11 8.20
N VAL A 11 -4.35 1.53 8.33
CA VAL A 11 -3.84 2.79 7.73
C VAL A 11 -4.02 2.77 6.22
N LEU A 12 -3.54 1.70 5.57
CA LEU A 12 -3.61 1.56 4.12
C LEU A 12 -5.06 1.51 3.62
N ASP A 13 -5.92 0.75 4.29
CA ASP A 13 -7.35 0.68 3.95
C ASP A 13 -8.04 2.05 3.99
N ILE A 14 -7.79 2.84 5.05
CA ILE A 14 -8.43 4.14 5.23
C ILE A 14 -7.99 5.09 4.11
N MET A 15 -6.69 5.16 3.84
CA MET A 15 -6.14 6.03 2.80
C MET A 15 -6.57 5.59 1.39
N ALA A 16 -6.68 4.29 1.14
CA ALA A 16 -7.12 3.76 -0.15
C ALA A 16 -8.63 3.94 -0.40
N SER A 17 -9.46 3.82 0.66
CA SER A 17 -10.92 3.97 0.55
C SER A 17 -11.35 5.43 0.40
N GLN A 18 -10.59 6.34 1.01
CA GLN A 18 -10.84 7.78 0.94
C GLN A 18 -9.68 8.40 0.16
N ARG A 19 -9.80 8.34 -1.18
CA ARG A 19 -8.84 8.91 -2.16
C ARG A 19 -8.70 10.42 -1.96
N ARG A 20 -7.90 10.80 -0.96
CA ARG A 20 -7.46 12.16 -0.67
C ARG A 20 -6.00 12.26 -1.07
N ASP A 21 -5.61 13.41 -1.61
CA ASP A 21 -4.22 13.65 -2.02
C ASP A 21 -3.24 13.60 -0.84
N ALA A 22 -3.69 14.04 0.35
CA ALA A 22 -2.91 13.98 1.56
C ALA A 22 -3.79 13.93 2.82
N TRP A 23 -3.32 13.21 3.82
CA TRP A 23 -3.94 13.08 5.13
C TRP A 23 -3.12 13.79 6.20
N LYS A 24 -3.74 14.68 6.99
CA LYS A 24 -3.06 15.24 8.16
C LYS A 24 -2.85 14.14 9.22
N SER A 25 -1.66 14.08 9.81
CA SER A 25 -1.28 13.07 10.79
C SER A 25 -2.29 12.92 11.96
N PRO A 26 -2.84 14.00 12.56
CA PRO A 26 -3.84 13.87 13.62
C PRO A 26 -5.18 13.28 13.14
N GLU A 27 -5.62 13.63 11.93
CA GLU A 27 -6.87 13.12 11.34
C GLU A 27 -6.75 11.63 11.03
N LEU A 28 -5.65 11.22 10.41
CA LEU A 28 -5.39 9.83 10.07
C LEU A 28 -5.28 8.96 11.34
N LYS A 29 -4.62 9.45 12.39
CA LYS A 29 -4.57 8.73 13.67
C LYS A 29 -5.96 8.50 14.26
N ARG A 30 -6.79 9.54 14.32
CA ARG A 30 -8.16 9.41 14.84
C ARG A 30 -8.96 8.42 14.02
N ALA A 31 -8.84 8.45 12.70
CA ALA A 31 -9.54 7.50 11.82
C ALA A 31 -9.09 6.05 12.06
N VAL A 32 -7.78 5.81 12.21
CA VAL A 32 -7.22 4.48 12.47
C VAL A 32 -7.65 3.97 13.84
N MET A 33 -7.56 4.80 14.88
CA MET A 33 -7.98 4.44 16.23
C MET A 33 -9.49 4.16 16.30
N ALA A 34 -10.31 4.98 15.62
CA ALA A 34 -11.76 4.76 15.55
C ALA A 34 -12.09 3.44 14.82
N LYS A 35 -11.40 3.13 13.71
CA LYS A 35 -11.61 1.88 12.96
C LYS A 35 -11.23 0.63 13.76
N LEU A 36 -10.18 0.70 14.58
CA LEU A 36 -9.67 -0.43 15.36
C LEU A 36 -10.19 -0.45 16.81
N GLY A 37 -11.03 0.50 17.22
CA GLY A 37 -11.50 0.62 18.60
C GLY A 37 -10.36 0.82 19.60
N MET A 38 -9.29 1.50 19.19
CA MET A 38 -8.09 1.66 20.03
C MET A 38 -8.27 2.77 21.07
N PRO A 39 -7.86 2.55 22.33
CA PRO A 39 -7.77 3.59 23.33
C PRO A 39 -6.65 4.61 23.00
N GLY A 40 -6.80 5.84 23.50
CA GLY A 40 -5.94 6.98 23.14
C GLY A 40 -4.47 6.86 23.59
N ASP A 41 -4.16 5.92 24.48
CA ASP A 41 -2.80 5.58 24.92
C ASP A 41 -1.99 4.81 23.86
N GLN A 42 -2.65 4.28 22.81
CA GLN A 42 -2.02 3.54 21.72
C GLN A 42 -1.66 4.42 20.50
N GLU A 43 -1.71 5.74 20.63
CA GLU A 43 -1.26 6.67 19.56
C GLU A 43 0.18 6.41 19.12
N LYS A 44 1.03 5.92 20.04
CA LYS A 44 2.43 5.58 19.76
C LYS A 44 2.55 4.43 18.74
N ASP A 45 1.62 3.48 18.78
CA ASP A 45 1.64 2.30 17.91
C ASP A 45 1.20 2.67 16.48
N VAL A 46 0.22 3.59 16.37
CA VAL A 46 -0.16 4.19 15.09
C VAL A 46 0.97 5.03 14.50
N ARG A 47 1.67 5.81 15.34
CA ARG A 47 2.85 6.60 14.89
C ARG A 47 3.97 5.67 14.39
N ARG A 48 4.24 4.57 15.09
CA ARG A 48 5.21 3.54 14.66
C ARG A 48 4.80 2.90 13.34
N ALA A 49 3.50 2.62 13.15
CA ALA A 49 2.99 2.09 11.90
C ALA A 49 3.22 3.05 10.72
N PHE A 50 3.02 4.37 10.91
CA PHE A 50 3.33 5.35 9.85
C PHE A 50 4.80 5.36 9.47
N ALA A 51 5.70 5.38 10.46
CA ALA A 51 7.14 5.34 10.21
C ALA A 51 7.55 4.07 9.46
N ALA A 52 7.05 2.91 9.90
CA ALA A 52 7.33 1.64 9.22
C ALA A 52 6.76 1.60 7.79
N LEU A 53 5.60 2.19 7.54
CA LEU A 53 5.02 2.26 6.18
C LEU A 53 5.74 3.24 5.28
N GLU A 54 6.35 4.29 5.84
CA GLU A 54 7.21 5.23 5.12
C GLU A 54 8.56 4.60 4.76
N GLU A 55 9.20 3.90 5.69
CA GLU A 55 10.41 3.10 5.43
C GLU A 55 10.19 2.04 4.35
N GLN A 56 8.99 1.45 4.32
CA GLN A 56 8.58 0.49 3.28
C GLN A 56 8.12 1.16 1.97
N HIS A 57 8.23 2.49 1.86
CA HIS A 57 7.82 3.27 0.69
C HIS A 57 6.35 3.11 0.27
N TYR A 58 5.46 2.78 1.22
CA TYR A 58 4.00 2.78 0.98
C TYR A 58 3.39 4.16 1.22
N LEU A 59 3.98 4.94 2.12
CA LEU A 59 3.58 6.31 2.43
C LEU A 59 4.73 7.29 2.17
N ALA A 60 4.39 8.52 1.82
CA ALA A 60 5.29 9.66 1.87
C ALA A 60 4.80 10.65 2.92
N GLY A 61 5.63 10.95 3.91
CA GLY A 61 5.41 12.03 4.85
C GLY A 61 5.99 13.35 4.33
N GLN A 62 5.21 14.41 4.35
CA GLN A 62 5.64 15.79 4.06
C GLN A 62 5.41 16.67 5.30
N GLY A 63 6.39 17.50 5.65
CA GLY A 63 6.35 18.37 6.83
C GLY A 63 6.67 17.67 8.15
N ASN A 64 6.50 18.37 9.27
CA ASN A 64 6.96 17.93 10.60
C ASN A 64 5.83 17.91 11.65
N GLY A 65 5.93 16.98 12.61
CA GLY A 65 5.04 16.94 13.79
C GLY A 65 3.55 16.75 13.47
N SER A 66 2.70 17.59 14.08
CA SER A 66 1.23 17.57 13.89
C SER A 66 0.79 18.12 12.53
N ALA A 67 1.64 18.93 11.89
CA ALA A 67 1.42 19.43 10.53
C ALA A 67 1.85 18.42 9.46
N ARG A 68 2.46 17.28 9.85
CA ARG A 68 2.89 16.26 8.91
C ARG A 68 1.70 15.70 8.14
N GLN A 69 1.84 15.68 6.83
CA GLN A 69 0.87 15.14 5.88
C GLN A 69 1.39 13.82 5.32
N TRP A 70 0.49 12.86 5.18
CA TRP A 70 0.77 11.53 4.64
C TRP A 70 0.08 11.38 3.31
N ARG A 71 0.85 11.02 2.29
CA ARG A 71 0.34 10.66 0.97
C ARG A 71 0.57 9.18 0.73
N LEU A 72 -0.43 8.51 0.17
CA LEU A 72 -0.29 7.13 -0.27
C LEU A 72 0.52 7.11 -1.58
N LEU A 73 1.61 6.33 -1.60
CA LEU A 73 2.51 6.21 -2.76
C LEU A 73 2.14 5.05 -3.68
N ALA A 74 1.17 4.22 -3.31
CA ALA A 74 0.55 3.26 -4.20
C ALA A 74 -0.85 3.76 -4.54
N ASN A 75 -1.08 4.07 -5.81
CA ASN A 75 -2.42 4.34 -6.28
C ASN A 75 -3.18 3.00 -6.27
N GLY A 76 -4.33 2.90 -5.62
CA GLY A 76 -5.16 1.68 -5.65
C GLY A 76 -5.65 1.20 -4.28
N PRO A 77 -6.62 0.27 -4.25
CA PRO A 77 -7.17 -0.32 -3.02
C PRO A 77 -6.09 -0.96 -2.14
N ALA A 78 -6.33 -1.21 -0.85
CA ALA A 78 -5.32 -1.78 0.04
C ALA A 78 -4.69 -3.10 -0.45
N ALA A 79 -5.45 -3.89 -1.22
CA ALA A 79 -4.97 -5.08 -1.91
C ALA A 79 -3.91 -4.79 -3.00
N ALA A 80 -3.94 -3.60 -3.60
CA ALA A 80 -2.93 -3.08 -4.51
C ALA A 80 -1.70 -2.56 -3.76
N VAL A 81 -1.87 -2.03 -2.55
CA VAL A 81 -0.75 -1.40 -1.82
C VAL A 81 0.26 -2.44 -1.34
N ARG A 82 -0.20 -3.57 -0.79
CA ARG A 82 0.68 -4.67 -0.36
C ARG A 82 0.05 -6.03 -0.66
N PRO A 83 -0.04 -6.42 -1.95
CA PRO A 83 -0.52 -7.74 -2.33
C PRO A 83 0.35 -8.84 -1.70
N SER A 84 -0.23 -10.03 -1.47
CA SER A 84 0.57 -11.21 -1.15
C SER A 84 1.52 -11.54 -2.30
N ILE A 85 2.54 -12.36 -2.06
CA ILE A 85 3.47 -12.80 -3.12
C ILE A 85 2.68 -13.48 -4.26
N ASP A 86 1.78 -14.40 -3.92
CA ASP A 86 0.95 -15.10 -4.91
C ASP A 86 0.05 -14.14 -5.71
N LEU A 87 -0.57 -13.17 -5.03
CA LEU A 87 -1.38 -12.15 -5.68
C LEU A 87 -0.52 -11.24 -6.57
N SER A 88 0.71 -10.95 -6.16
CA SER A 88 1.66 -10.15 -6.94
C SER A 88 2.04 -10.88 -8.23
N LEU A 89 2.35 -12.18 -8.14
CA LEU A 89 2.64 -13.03 -9.31
C LEU A 89 1.42 -13.10 -10.25
N ALA A 90 0.22 -13.29 -9.70
CA ALA A 90 -1.01 -13.33 -10.48
C ALA A 90 -1.29 -11.99 -11.19
N LEU A 91 -1.09 -10.87 -10.51
CA LEU A 91 -1.27 -9.53 -11.07
C LEU A 91 -0.26 -9.24 -12.19
N LEU A 92 1.01 -9.61 -12.03
CA LEU A 92 2.00 -9.42 -13.10
C LEU A 92 1.71 -10.32 -14.32
N LYS A 93 1.29 -11.57 -14.08
CA LYS A 93 0.85 -12.46 -15.17
C LYS A 93 -0.40 -11.93 -15.88
N LEU A 94 -1.35 -11.38 -15.11
CA LEU A 94 -2.52 -10.71 -15.67
C LEU A 94 -2.11 -9.51 -16.52
N ARG A 95 -1.16 -8.68 -16.08
CA ARG A 95 -0.64 -7.55 -16.87
C ARG A 95 -0.06 -8.02 -18.20
N GLN A 96 0.73 -9.08 -18.20
CA GLN A 96 1.32 -9.65 -19.42
C GLN A 96 0.23 -10.08 -20.41
N LEU A 97 -0.80 -10.80 -19.94
CA LEU A 97 -1.91 -11.25 -20.77
C LEU A 97 -2.82 -10.10 -21.22
N ALA A 98 -3.09 -9.14 -20.32
CA ALA A 98 -3.96 -8.01 -20.56
C ALA A 98 -3.47 -7.12 -21.69
N ARG A 99 -2.15 -6.94 -21.86
CA ARG A 99 -1.57 -6.16 -22.98
C ARG A 99 -2.00 -6.67 -24.37
N HIS A 100 -2.38 -7.94 -24.48
CA HIS A 100 -2.82 -8.56 -25.73
C HIS A 100 -4.34 -8.68 -25.88
N HIS A 101 -5.10 -8.49 -24.79
CA HIS A 101 -6.51 -8.88 -24.74
C HIS A 101 -7.44 -7.82 -24.17
N LEU A 102 -6.93 -6.76 -23.53
CA LEU A 102 -7.75 -5.73 -22.90
C LEU A 102 -7.48 -4.34 -23.48
N PRO A 103 -8.50 -3.47 -23.56
CA PRO A 103 -8.33 -2.06 -23.90
C PRO A 103 -7.41 -1.34 -22.90
N ASN A 104 -6.62 -0.39 -23.38
CA ASN A 104 -5.69 0.39 -22.56
C ASN A 104 -6.37 1.13 -21.39
N SER A 105 -7.65 1.52 -21.54
CA SER A 105 -8.44 2.15 -20.47
C SER A 105 -8.60 1.22 -19.26
N VAL A 106 -8.85 -0.06 -19.49
CA VAL A 106 -9.00 -1.08 -18.43
C VAL A 106 -7.65 -1.38 -17.76
N ILE A 107 -6.56 -1.32 -18.53
CA ILE A 107 -5.19 -1.49 -18.00
C ILE A 107 -4.82 -0.31 -17.10
N GLY A 108 -5.17 0.91 -17.49
CA GLY A 108 -4.92 2.13 -16.70
C GLY A 108 -5.61 2.10 -15.33
N ASP A 109 -6.83 1.55 -15.24
CA ASP A 109 -7.53 1.40 -13.96
C ASP A 109 -6.85 0.39 -13.01
N LEU A 110 -6.07 -0.55 -13.55
CA LEU A 110 -5.36 -1.60 -12.80
C LEU A 110 -3.89 -1.24 -12.52
N GLU A 111 -3.39 -0.13 -13.05
CA GLU A 111 -1.97 0.25 -13.02
C GLU A 111 -1.41 0.27 -11.60
N GLY A 112 -2.19 0.79 -10.67
CA GLY A 112 -1.90 0.80 -9.25
C GLY A 112 -1.67 -0.57 -8.59
N TYR A 113 -2.41 -1.59 -9.04
CA TYR A 113 -2.24 -2.97 -8.59
C TYR A 113 -0.95 -3.58 -9.13
N PHE A 114 -0.62 -3.29 -10.38
CA PHE A 114 0.62 -3.76 -11.00
C PHE A 114 1.85 -3.11 -10.37
N GLU A 115 1.79 -1.81 -10.07
CA GLU A 115 2.87 -1.10 -9.38
C GLU A 115 3.15 -1.69 -7.99
N GLY A 116 2.10 -1.96 -7.20
CA GLY A 116 2.26 -2.56 -5.89
C GLY A 116 2.75 -4.01 -5.94
N ALA A 117 2.26 -4.81 -6.89
CA ALA A 117 2.77 -6.16 -7.13
C ALA A 117 4.26 -6.17 -7.47
N ALA A 118 4.70 -5.28 -8.37
CA ALA A 118 6.11 -5.12 -8.71
C ALA A 118 6.95 -4.69 -7.50
N ARG A 119 6.44 -3.79 -6.65
CA ARG A 119 7.11 -3.32 -5.43
C ARG A 119 7.32 -4.46 -4.42
N VAL A 120 6.30 -5.28 -4.18
CA VAL A 120 6.37 -6.42 -3.26
C VAL A 120 7.41 -7.45 -3.72
N LEU A 121 7.42 -7.78 -5.02
CA LEU A 121 8.36 -8.75 -5.57
C LEU A 121 9.81 -8.22 -5.59
N ARG A 122 10.03 -6.92 -5.82
CA ARG A 122 11.36 -6.30 -5.71
C ARG A 122 11.89 -6.25 -4.28
N ALA A 123 11.02 -6.11 -3.29
CA ALA A 123 11.39 -6.07 -1.88
C ALA A 123 11.68 -7.46 -1.28
N ASN A 124 11.27 -8.54 -1.94
CA ASN A 124 11.54 -9.93 -1.54
C ASN A 124 11.99 -10.81 -2.73
N PRO A 125 13.20 -10.59 -3.28
CA PRO A 125 13.76 -11.44 -4.32
C PRO A 125 14.31 -12.73 -3.68
N ILE A 126 13.44 -13.65 -3.26
CA ILE A 126 13.84 -14.90 -2.60
C ILE A 126 13.65 -16.12 -3.53
N ASP A 127 12.90 -16.01 -4.63
CA ASP A 127 12.54 -17.13 -5.50
C ASP A 127 12.65 -16.80 -7.00
N SER A 128 13.16 -17.75 -7.77
CA SER A 128 13.22 -17.82 -9.24
C SER A 128 11.92 -17.42 -9.96
N ARG A 129 10.77 -17.68 -9.32
CA ARG A 129 9.45 -17.28 -9.81
C ARG A 129 9.24 -15.76 -9.78
N SER A 130 9.74 -15.10 -8.74
CA SER A 130 9.67 -13.64 -8.60
C SER A 130 10.56 -12.96 -9.65
N GLU A 131 11.75 -13.50 -9.91
CA GLU A 131 12.65 -13.01 -10.96
C GLU A 131 12.03 -13.16 -12.35
N SER A 132 11.45 -14.33 -12.64
CA SER A 132 10.76 -14.60 -13.91
C SER A 132 9.56 -13.65 -14.12
N ALA A 133 8.79 -13.39 -13.06
CA ALA A 133 7.66 -12.48 -13.13
C ALA A 133 8.08 -11.01 -13.31
N LEU A 134 9.19 -10.60 -12.72
CA LEU A 134 9.75 -9.26 -12.93
C LEU A 134 10.29 -9.10 -14.36
N ALA A 135 10.89 -10.14 -14.94
CA ALA A 135 11.40 -10.12 -16.32
C ALA A 135 10.29 -9.93 -17.38
N TRP A 136 9.03 -10.28 -17.08
CA TRP A 136 7.91 -10.00 -17.99
C TRP A 136 7.55 -8.51 -18.11
N MET A 137 8.12 -7.66 -17.26
CA MET A 137 7.90 -6.21 -17.30
C MET A 137 8.83 -5.49 -18.28
N GLY A 138 9.90 -6.13 -18.76
CA GLY A 138 10.91 -5.54 -19.65
C GLY A 138 12.11 -6.44 -19.84
#